data_AF-A0A5P8NEV5-F1
#
_entry.id   AF-A0A5P8NEV5-F1
#
_cell.length_a   1.000
_cell.length_b   1.000
_cell.length_c   1.000
_cell.angle_alpha   90.00
_cell.angle_beta   90.00
_cell.angle_gamma   90.00
#
_symmetry.space_group_name_H-M   'P 1'
#
loop_
_entity.id
_entity.type
_entity.pdbx_description
1 polymer ?
#
loop_
_entity_poly.entity_id
_entity_poly.type
_entity_poly.pdbx_seq_one_letter_code
_entity_poly.pdbx_strand_id
1 'polypeptide(L)'
;MSLKELTEMTTKSGFKWIIIFVPGLLFSIFTLIMGLILLDGQGGFSGAGHAGIIGAVLGVMVLFIQDFFATSLILLSMILFPPLYFMIANKITIKYIISYIFKHNFKDDFIEKLLSFVNKSISKRTDKLDKVNDFANVKLDLLKSIKTDTSTSKLEKRVLLFLLKKSKLEDTTMTKDTKISDMIVEKANQTIKEITKSNNNAFYITFSIHLTLLILAIIF
;
A
#
# COMPACT_ATOMS: atom_id res chain seq x y z
N MET A 1 -21.26 -13.70 -0.92
CA MET A 1 -21.02 -12.69 -1.98
C MET A 1 -21.26 -13.25 -3.38
N SER A 2 -22.09 -12.61 -4.21
CA SER A 2 -22.39 -13.02 -5.59
C SER A 2 -21.35 -12.52 -6.61
N LEU A 3 -21.32 -13.13 -7.81
CA LEU A 3 -20.41 -12.75 -8.89
C LEU A 3 -20.62 -11.30 -9.36
N LYS A 4 -21.87 -10.85 -9.42
CA LYS A 4 -22.23 -9.47 -9.84
C LYS A 4 -21.66 -8.44 -8.87
N GLU A 5 -21.79 -8.68 -7.58
CA GLU A 5 -21.29 -7.79 -6.52
C GLU A 5 -19.76 -7.76 -6.50
N LEU A 6 -19.12 -8.91 -6.74
CA LEU A 6 -17.67 -9.00 -6.84
C LEU A 6 -17.15 -8.17 -8.02
N THR A 7 -17.81 -8.26 -9.18
CA THR A 7 -17.48 -7.46 -10.35
C THR A 7 -17.69 -5.97 -10.07
N GLU A 8 -18.80 -5.58 -9.48
CA GLU A 8 -19.08 -4.18 -9.16
C GLU A 8 -18.04 -3.59 -8.20
N MET A 9 -17.72 -4.30 -7.13
CA MET A 9 -16.69 -3.90 -6.17
C MET A 9 -15.31 -3.82 -6.85
N THR A 10 -14.97 -4.78 -7.70
CA THR A 10 -13.69 -4.80 -8.44
C THR A 10 -13.59 -3.62 -9.37
N THR A 11 -14.66 -3.29 -10.10
CA THR A 11 -14.71 -2.13 -11.00
C THR A 11 -14.58 -0.82 -10.23
N LYS A 12 -15.36 -0.62 -9.16
CA LYS A 12 -15.30 0.60 -8.35
C LYS A 12 -13.95 0.79 -7.66
N SER A 13 -13.37 -0.30 -7.16
CA SER A 13 -12.04 -0.27 -6.54
C SER A 13 -10.93 -0.04 -7.57
N GLY A 14 -11.02 -0.67 -8.74
CA GLY A 14 -10.11 -0.42 -9.86
C GLY A 14 -10.16 1.04 -10.33
N PHE A 15 -11.36 1.61 -10.45
CA PHE A 15 -11.52 3.03 -10.77
C PHE A 15 -10.89 3.94 -9.70
N LYS A 16 -11.05 3.61 -8.41
CA LYS A 16 -10.41 4.35 -7.31
C LYS A 16 -8.89 4.23 -7.35
N TRP A 17 -8.35 3.09 -7.77
CA TRP A 17 -6.91 2.93 -7.97
C TRP A 17 -6.40 3.83 -9.10
N ILE A 18 -7.10 3.83 -10.24
CA ILE A 18 -6.77 4.65 -11.41
C ILE A 18 -6.76 6.14 -11.06
N ILE A 19 -7.81 6.63 -10.39
CA ILE A 19 -7.95 8.07 -10.07
C ILE A 19 -6.89 8.58 -9.07
N ILE A 20 -6.18 7.68 -8.38
CA ILE A 20 -5.08 8.04 -7.47
C ILE A 20 -3.73 7.85 -8.15
N PHE A 21 -3.52 6.71 -8.80
CA PHE A 21 -2.23 6.37 -9.38
C PHE A 21 -1.93 7.19 -10.64
N VAL A 22 -2.89 7.31 -11.57
CA VAL A 22 -2.65 7.96 -12.86
C VAL A 22 -2.29 9.44 -12.68
N PRO A 23 -3.01 10.26 -11.88
CA PRO A 23 -2.59 11.64 -11.65
C PRO A 23 -1.22 11.76 -10.98
N GLY A 24 -0.90 10.88 -10.02
CA GLY A 24 0.42 10.86 -9.38
C GLY A 24 1.54 10.52 -10.37
N LEU A 25 1.31 9.55 -11.25
CA LEU A 25 2.27 9.17 -12.29
C LEU A 25 2.45 10.27 -13.33
N LEU A 26 1.36 10.90 -13.79
CA LEU A 26 1.42 12.04 -14.70
C LEU A 26 2.20 13.20 -14.08
N PHE A 27 1.99 13.46 -12.79
CA PHE A 27 2.76 14.47 -12.07
C PHE A 27 4.25 14.10 -11.98
N SER A 28 4.60 12.83 -11.75
CA SER A 28 6.01 12.37 -11.83
C SER A 28 6.62 12.55 -13.22
N ILE A 29 5.87 12.27 -14.30
CA ILE A 29 6.34 12.50 -15.67
C ILE A 29 6.52 14.00 -15.93
N PHE A 30 5.60 14.83 -15.46
CA PHE A 30 5.70 16.29 -15.55
C PHE A 30 6.94 16.81 -14.81
N THR A 31 7.18 16.39 -13.57
CA THR A 31 8.39 16.72 -12.79
C THR A 31 9.66 16.30 -13.54
N LEU A 32 9.65 15.12 -14.18
CA LEU A 32 10.79 14.67 -14.99
C LEU A 32 11.04 15.60 -16.17
N ILE A 33 10.01 15.93 -16.95
CA ILE A 33 10.13 16.83 -18.11
C ILE A 33 10.63 18.21 -17.67
N MET A 34 10.04 18.78 -16.61
CA MET A 34 10.48 20.06 -16.06
C MET A 34 11.93 19.99 -15.58
N GLY A 35 12.32 18.92 -14.89
CA GLY A 35 13.69 18.71 -14.48
C GLY A 35 14.66 18.67 -15.66
N LEU A 36 14.31 17.97 -16.73
CA LEU A 36 15.13 17.92 -17.94
C LEU A 36 15.27 19.30 -18.60
N ILE A 37 14.21 20.11 -18.65
CA ILE A 37 14.27 21.47 -19.20
C ILE A 37 15.17 22.37 -18.35
N LEU A 38 15.07 22.30 -17.03
CA LEU A 38 15.91 23.09 -16.11
C LEU A 38 17.39 22.76 -16.31
N LEU A 39 17.71 21.47 -16.45
CA LEU A 39 19.08 20.98 -16.63
C LEU A 39 19.64 21.28 -18.03
N ASP A 40 18.80 21.34 -19.07
CA ASP A 40 19.24 21.68 -20.42
C ASP A 40 19.59 23.16 -20.58
N GLY A 41 18.87 24.05 -19.88
CA GLY A 41 19.17 25.49 -19.81
C GLY A 41 20.56 25.83 -19.24
N GLN A 42 21.22 24.87 -18.60
CA GLN A 42 22.56 25.00 -18.02
C GLN A 42 23.67 24.38 -18.88
N GLY A 43 23.36 23.92 -20.10
CA GLY A 43 24.35 23.58 -21.11
C GLY A 43 24.96 22.17 -21.04
N GLY A 44 24.53 21.31 -20.10
CA GLY A 44 25.10 19.98 -19.88
C GLY A 44 24.39 18.81 -20.59
N PHE A 45 23.09 18.91 -20.87
CA PHE A 45 22.26 17.74 -21.21
C PHE A 45 22.02 17.51 -22.71
N SER A 46 21.86 18.59 -23.50
CA SER A 46 21.54 18.54 -24.94
C SER A 46 22.51 17.69 -25.79
N GLY A 47 23.81 17.72 -25.48
CA GLY A 47 24.83 16.93 -26.18
C GLY A 47 24.92 15.47 -25.74
N ALA A 48 24.49 15.15 -24.52
CA ALA A 48 24.67 13.85 -23.89
C ALA A 48 23.57 12.84 -24.26
N GLY A 49 22.33 13.32 -24.50
CA GLY A 49 21.19 12.47 -24.87
C GLY A 49 21.34 11.78 -26.23
N HIS A 50 22.16 12.30 -27.13
CA HIS A 50 22.42 11.73 -28.45
C HIS A 50 23.40 10.54 -28.44
N ALA A 51 24.15 10.35 -27.35
CA ALA A 51 25.15 9.28 -27.20
C ALA A 51 24.59 8.02 -26.51
N GLY A 52 23.26 7.85 -26.47
CA GLY A 52 22.60 6.71 -25.87
C GLY A 52 22.71 6.64 -24.34
N ILE A 53 22.58 5.44 -23.76
CA ILE A 53 22.55 5.25 -22.30
C ILE A 53 23.83 5.74 -21.62
N ILE A 54 25.00 5.51 -22.24
CA ILE A 54 26.30 5.96 -21.71
C ILE A 54 26.37 7.49 -21.69
N GLY A 55 25.91 8.13 -22.77
CA GLY A 55 25.77 9.58 -22.83
C GLY A 55 24.86 10.12 -21.74
N ALA A 56 23.68 9.53 -21.54
CA ALA A 56 22.75 9.94 -20.49
C ALA A 56 23.36 9.83 -19.08
N VAL A 57 24.09 8.74 -18.79
CA VAL A 57 24.78 8.58 -17.50
C VAL A 57 25.86 9.64 -17.31
N LEU A 58 26.70 9.88 -18.31
CA LEU A 58 27.74 10.92 -18.26
C LEU A 58 27.14 12.33 -18.13
N GLY A 59 26.04 12.61 -18.84
CA GLY A 59 25.31 13.87 -18.73
C GLY A 59 24.76 14.10 -17.32
N VAL A 60 24.18 13.08 -16.70
CA VAL A 60 23.75 13.16 -15.30
C VAL A 60 24.94 13.40 -14.36
N MET A 61 26.10 12.77 -14.59
CA MET A 61 27.29 12.99 -13.76
C MET A 61 27.84 14.42 -13.87
N VAL A 62 27.87 15.00 -15.08
CA VAL A 62 28.29 16.40 -15.30
C VAL A 62 27.34 17.36 -14.58
N LEU A 63 26.03 17.15 -14.72
CA LEU A 63 25.02 17.95 -14.03
C LEU A 63 25.07 17.80 -12.52
N PHE A 64 25.43 16.62 -12.02
CA PHE A 64 25.60 16.38 -10.59
C PHE A 64 26.80 17.16 -10.01
N ILE A 65 27.82 17.45 -10.84
CA ILE A 65 28.97 18.28 -10.45
C ILE A 65 28.63 19.76 -10.53
N GLN A 66 27.91 20.18 -11.58
CA GLN A 66 27.55 21.59 -11.80
C GLN A 66 26.45 22.05 -10.85
N ASP A 67 25.39 21.24 -10.73
CA ASP A 67 24.14 21.58 -10.04
C ASP A 67 23.65 20.38 -9.23
N PHE A 68 24.46 20.05 -8.22
CA PHE A 68 24.26 18.90 -7.32
C PHE A 68 22.86 18.87 -6.70
N PHE A 69 22.36 20.02 -6.21
CA PHE A 69 21.09 20.09 -5.48
C PHE A 69 19.89 19.85 -6.39
N ALA A 70 19.77 20.60 -7.51
CA ALA A 70 18.70 20.42 -8.48
C ALA A 70 18.71 19.01 -9.07
N THR A 71 19.87 18.52 -9.49
CA THR A 71 20.02 17.18 -10.07
C THR A 71 19.64 16.09 -9.07
N SER A 72 20.07 16.20 -7.80
CA SER A 72 19.69 15.25 -6.74
C SER A 72 18.19 15.23 -6.48
N LEU A 73 17.55 16.41 -6.42
CA LEU A 73 16.12 16.54 -6.17
C LEU A 73 15.28 15.92 -7.31
N ILE A 74 15.70 16.13 -8.56
CA ILE A 74 15.03 15.55 -9.74
C ILE A 74 15.20 14.02 -9.78
N LEU A 75 16.41 13.51 -9.54
CA LEU A 75 16.66 12.06 -9.50
C LEU A 75 15.88 11.37 -8.37
N LEU A 76 15.88 11.97 -7.18
CA LEU A 76 15.08 11.47 -6.06
C LEU A 76 13.60 11.46 -6.43
N SER A 77 13.12 12.52 -7.09
CA SER A 77 11.72 12.62 -7.50
C SER A 77 11.33 11.52 -8.49
N MET A 78 12.21 11.25 -9.46
CA MET A 78 12.02 10.23 -10.49
C MET A 78 11.98 8.81 -9.93
N ILE A 79 12.89 8.47 -9.01
CA ILE A 79 13.03 7.11 -8.49
C ILE A 79 12.00 6.83 -7.37
N LEU A 80 11.78 7.81 -6.49
CA LEU A 80 11.00 7.59 -5.27
C LEU A 80 9.49 7.69 -5.50
N PHE A 81 9.00 8.68 -6.24
CA PHE A 81 7.56 8.98 -6.25
C PHE A 81 6.69 8.01 -7.06
N PRO A 82 7.09 7.52 -8.25
CA PRO A 82 6.29 6.53 -8.97
C PRO A 82 5.95 5.27 -8.15
N PRO A 83 6.91 4.58 -7.50
CA PRO A 83 6.57 3.43 -6.65
C PRO A 83 5.79 3.83 -5.39
N LEU A 84 5.99 5.06 -4.89
CA LEU A 84 5.28 5.54 -3.71
C LEU A 84 3.80 5.86 -4.02
N TYR A 85 3.49 6.46 -5.17
CA TYR A 85 2.11 6.62 -5.66
C TYR A 85 1.45 5.27 -5.90
N PHE A 86 2.16 4.30 -6.49
CA PHE A 86 1.66 2.93 -6.65
C PHE A 86 1.28 2.30 -5.31
N MET A 87 2.16 2.42 -4.30
CA MET A 87 1.90 1.90 -2.96
C MET A 87 0.70 2.58 -2.29
N ILE A 88 0.58 3.90 -2.42
CA ILE A 88 -0.53 4.67 -1.86
C ILE A 88 -1.85 4.30 -2.54
N ALA A 89 -1.87 4.19 -3.87
CA ALA A 89 -3.04 3.76 -4.62
C ALA A 89 -3.51 2.38 -4.16
N ASN A 90 -2.59 1.42 -3.99
CA ASN A 90 -2.91 0.09 -3.46
C ASN A 90 -3.50 0.17 -2.04
N LYS A 91 -2.88 0.96 -1.16
CA LYS A 91 -3.35 1.12 0.22
C LYS A 91 -4.75 1.73 0.27
N ILE A 92 -5.00 2.81 -0.47
CA ILE A 92 -6.31 3.48 -0.53
C ILE A 92 -7.37 2.54 -1.11
N THR A 93 -7.03 1.79 -2.15
CA THR A 93 -7.94 0.84 -2.80
C THR A 93 -8.35 -0.29 -1.85
N ILE A 94 -7.41 -0.86 -1.10
CA ILE A 94 -7.75 -1.89 -0.09
C ILE A 94 -8.66 -1.33 1.01
N LYS A 95 -8.39 -0.10 1.49
CA LYS A 95 -9.29 0.56 2.45
C LYS A 95 -10.70 0.77 1.88
N TYR A 96 -10.79 1.14 0.60
CA TYR A 96 -12.07 1.29 -0.09
C TYR A 96 -12.81 -0.05 -0.19
N ILE A 97 -12.13 -1.12 -0.59
CA ILE A 97 -12.69 -2.48 -0.64
C ILE A 97 -13.24 -2.91 0.72
N ILE A 98 -12.46 -2.70 1.79
CA ILE A 98 -12.91 -2.99 3.17
C ILE A 98 -14.17 -2.17 3.50
N SER A 99 -14.18 -0.88 3.19
CA SER A 99 -15.37 -0.07 3.41
C SER A 99 -16.58 -0.51 2.59
N TYR A 100 -16.37 -1.02 1.39
CA TYR A 100 -17.44 -1.51 0.54
C TYR A 100 -18.04 -2.80 1.12
N ILE A 101 -17.20 -3.78 1.45
CA ILE A 101 -17.61 -5.05 2.08
C ILE A 101 -18.46 -4.79 3.33
N PHE A 102 -18.03 -3.85 4.17
CA PHE A 102 -18.70 -3.56 5.45
C PHE A 102 -19.95 -2.69 5.35
N LYS A 103 -20.12 -1.93 4.26
CA LYS A 103 -21.34 -1.13 4.03
C LYS A 103 -22.45 -1.92 3.34
N HIS A 104 -22.12 -3.01 2.66
CA HIS A 104 -23.05 -3.80 1.86
C HIS A 104 -23.37 -5.17 2.49
N ASN A 105 -23.40 -5.28 3.83
CA ASN A 105 -23.77 -6.49 4.60
C ASN A 105 -22.90 -7.75 4.36
N PHE A 106 -21.78 -7.66 3.65
CA PHE A 106 -20.83 -8.79 3.48
C PHE A 106 -19.90 -8.98 4.67
N LYS A 107 -20.14 -8.24 5.76
CA LYS A 107 -19.38 -8.34 6.99
C LYS A 107 -19.43 -9.76 7.53
N ASP A 108 -20.62 -10.37 7.57
CA ASP A 108 -20.81 -11.65 8.24
C ASP A 108 -20.14 -12.79 7.45
N ASP A 109 -20.34 -12.86 6.12
CA ASP A 109 -19.59 -13.74 5.20
C ASP A 109 -18.07 -13.62 5.41
N PHE A 110 -17.58 -12.38 5.54
CA PHE A 110 -16.15 -12.11 5.66
C PHE A 110 -15.59 -12.50 7.03
N ILE A 111 -16.34 -12.22 8.10
CA ILE A 111 -15.97 -12.60 9.48
C ILE A 111 -16.04 -14.12 9.66
N GLU A 112 -17.02 -14.79 9.06
CA GLU A 112 -17.12 -16.25 9.06
C GLU A 112 -15.91 -16.89 8.35
N LYS A 113 -15.51 -16.34 7.20
CA LYS A 113 -14.30 -16.78 6.50
C LYS A 113 -13.04 -16.56 7.34
N LEU A 114 -12.91 -15.41 8.00
CA LEU A 114 -11.81 -15.15 8.95
C LEU A 114 -11.80 -16.19 10.09
N LEU A 115 -12.97 -16.46 10.70
CA LEU A 115 -13.14 -17.47 11.75
C LEU A 115 -12.74 -18.86 11.27
N SER A 116 -13.10 -19.25 10.05
CA SER A 116 -12.70 -20.55 9.48
C SER A 116 -11.17 -20.69 9.40
N PHE A 117 -10.46 -19.62 9.02
CA PHE A 117 -8.99 -19.61 8.98
C PHE A 117 -8.41 -19.69 10.39
N VAL A 118 -8.98 -18.95 11.34
CA VAL A 118 -8.55 -18.94 12.74
C VAL A 118 -8.73 -20.32 13.36
N ASN A 119 -9.91 -20.91 13.21
CA ASN A 119 -10.22 -22.24 13.73
C ASN A 119 -9.32 -23.31 13.10
N LYS A 120 -9.05 -23.23 11.79
CA LYS A 120 -8.12 -24.15 11.10
C LYS A 120 -6.67 -23.99 11.55
N SER A 121 -6.25 -22.77 11.90
CA SER A 121 -4.92 -22.50 12.44
C SER A 121 -4.78 -22.99 13.89
N ILE A 122 -5.82 -22.84 14.71
CA ILE A 122 -5.87 -23.32 16.09
C ILE A 122 -5.98 -24.84 16.14
N SER A 123 -6.83 -25.46 15.32
CA SER A 123 -7.06 -26.91 15.33
C SER A 123 -5.86 -27.75 14.90
N LYS A 124 -4.88 -27.14 14.21
CA LYS A 124 -3.62 -27.78 13.84
C LYS A 124 -2.60 -27.81 14.98
N ARG A 125 -2.87 -27.11 16.09
CA ARG A 125 -2.00 -27.03 17.25
C ARG A 125 -2.41 -28.09 18.27
N THR A 126 -1.45 -28.89 18.71
CA THR A 126 -1.62 -29.93 19.73
C THR A 126 -1.32 -29.41 21.15
N ASP A 127 -0.75 -28.21 21.25
CA ASP A 127 -0.41 -27.47 22.46
C ASP A 127 -1.57 -26.58 22.95
N LYS A 128 -1.83 -26.55 24.27
CA LYS A 128 -2.76 -25.60 24.89
C LYS A 128 -2.18 -24.20 24.74
N LEU A 129 -2.91 -23.32 24.04
CA LEU A 129 -2.59 -21.91 23.84
C LEU A 129 -2.71 -21.18 25.19
N ASP A 130 -1.59 -20.94 25.88
CA ASP A 130 -1.57 -20.43 27.26
C ASP A 130 -0.89 -19.06 27.39
N LYS A 131 -0.25 -18.49 26.34
CA LYS A 131 0.51 -17.21 26.47
C LYS A 131 0.42 -16.27 25.26
N VAL A 132 0.76 -15.00 25.50
CA VAL A 132 0.93 -13.91 24.50
C VAL A 132 1.88 -14.31 23.35
N ASN A 133 2.88 -15.15 23.63
CA ASN A 133 3.81 -15.67 22.62
C ASN A 133 3.12 -16.59 21.60
N ASP A 134 2.02 -17.23 21.99
CA ASP A 134 1.22 -18.07 21.11
C ASP A 134 0.40 -17.23 20.13
N PHE A 135 0.06 -15.99 20.49
CA PHE A 135 -0.73 -15.10 19.64
C PHE A 135 0.06 -14.59 18.41
N ALA A 136 1.34 -14.28 18.59
CA ALA A 136 2.25 -13.93 17.49
C ALA A 136 2.44 -15.13 16.54
N ASN A 137 2.61 -16.33 17.10
CA ASN A 137 2.75 -17.56 16.31
C ASN A 137 1.44 -17.91 15.57
N VAL A 138 0.29 -17.76 16.20
CA VAL A 138 -1.04 -17.94 15.59
C VAL A 138 -1.25 -16.94 14.46
N LYS A 139 -0.86 -15.68 14.64
CA LYS A 139 -0.91 -14.64 13.59
C LYS A 139 -0.02 -15.00 12.40
N LEU A 140 1.19 -15.50 12.63
CA LEU A 140 2.08 -15.95 11.55
C LEU A 140 1.49 -17.13 10.77
N ASP A 141 0.93 -18.13 11.46
CA ASP A 141 0.29 -19.28 10.84
C ASP A 141 -0.97 -18.90 10.06
N LEU A 142 -1.75 -17.96 10.57
CA LEU A 142 -2.89 -17.37 9.88
C LEU A 142 -2.46 -16.69 8.59
N LEU A 143 -1.43 -15.82 8.66
CA LEU A 143 -0.89 -15.14 7.49
C LEU A 143 -0.36 -16.15 6.45
N LYS A 144 0.26 -17.24 6.88
CA LYS A 144 0.75 -18.30 5.98
C LYS A 144 -0.43 -19.06 5.36
N SER A 145 -1.41 -19.46 6.15
CA SER A 145 -2.58 -20.23 5.71
C SER A 145 -3.40 -19.48 4.68
N ILE A 146 -3.63 -18.17 4.89
CA ILE A 146 -4.34 -17.30 3.94
C ILE A 146 -3.54 -17.12 2.65
N LYS A 147 -2.21 -17.01 2.72
CA LYS A 147 -1.37 -16.90 1.52
C LYS A 147 -1.47 -18.16 0.65
N THR A 148 -1.37 -19.34 1.27
CA THR A 148 -1.29 -20.63 0.57
C THR A 148 -2.63 -21.20 0.11
N ASP A 149 -3.75 -20.74 0.67
CA ASP A 149 -5.08 -21.27 0.36
C ASP A 149 -5.50 -21.04 -1.10
N THR A 150 -5.79 -22.08 -1.89
CA THR A 150 -6.15 -21.90 -3.30
C THR A 150 -7.64 -21.58 -3.53
N SER A 151 -8.47 -21.77 -2.50
CA SER A 151 -9.93 -21.60 -2.59
C SER A 151 -10.41 -20.15 -2.47
N THR A 152 -9.61 -19.28 -1.82
CA THR A 152 -9.93 -17.87 -1.61
C THR A 152 -9.44 -17.01 -2.77
N SER A 153 -10.29 -16.08 -3.24
CA SER A 153 -9.93 -15.18 -4.34
C SER A 153 -8.74 -14.27 -3.99
N LYS A 154 -7.99 -13.83 -5.00
CA LYS A 154 -6.82 -12.95 -4.80
C LYS A 154 -7.17 -11.66 -4.05
N LEU A 155 -8.35 -11.11 -4.30
CA LEU A 155 -8.82 -9.89 -3.65
C LEU A 155 -9.13 -10.14 -2.18
N GLU A 156 -9.92 -11.16 -1.86
CA GLU A 156 -10.24 -11.52 -0.47
C GLU A 156 -8.97 -11.80 0.35
N LYS A 157 -8.01 -12.54 -0.22
CA LYS A 157 -6.70 -12.76 0.43
C LYS A 157 -6.00 -11.46 0.77
N ARG A 158 -5.97 -10.49 -0.16
CA ARG A 158 -5.33 -9.19 0.08
C ARG A 158 -6.02 -8.44 1.21
N VAL A 159 -7.35 -8.49 1.28
CA VAL A 159 -8.12 -7.87 2.36
C VAL A 159 -7.81 -8.54 3.71
N LEU A 160 -7.90 -9.86 3.80
CA LEU A 160 -7.62 -10.63 5.02
C LEU A 160 -6.19 -10.40 5.53
N LEU A 161 -5.20 -10.47 4.64
CA LEU A 161 -3.80 -10.21 4.99
C LEU A 161 -3.59 -8.77 5.44
N PHE A 162 -4.27 -7.79 4.82
CA PHE A 162 -4.17 -6.39 5.21
C PHE A 162 -4.73 -6.17 6.62
N LEU A 163 -5.90 -6.72 6.91
CA LEU A 163 -6.53 -6.60 8.22
C LEU A 163 -5.69 -7.24 9.33
N LEU A 164 -5.23 -8.48 9.13
CA LEU A 164 -4.39 -9.19 10.12
C LEU A 164 -3.04 -8.50 10.35
N LYS A 165 -2.41 -7.96 9.30
CA LYS A 165 -1.18 -7.18 9.46
C LYS A 165 -1.41 -5.88 10.22
N LYS A 166 -2.59 -5.27 10.07
CA LYS A 166 -2.92 -3.98 10.68
C LYS A 166 -3.43 -4.12 12.12
N SER A 167 -4.05 -5.24 12.46
CA SER A 167 -4.53 -5.52 13.82
C SER A 167 -3.36 -5.68 14.79
N LYS A 168 -3.37 -4.87 15.86
CA LYS A 168 -2.46 -5.01 17.00
C LYS A 168 -2.94 -6.15 17.90
N LEU A 169 -2.51 -7.35 17.55
CA LEU A 169 -2.85 -8.60 18.25
C LEU A 169 -1.84 -8.94 19.37
N GLU A 170 -0.72 -8.21 19.44
CA GLU A 170 0.40 -8.49 20.35
C GLU A 170 0.26 -7.82 21.72
N ASP A 171 -0.61 -6.80 21.85
CA ASP A 171 -0.82 -6.01 23.08
C ASP A 171 -1.96 -6.51 23.97
N THR A 172 -2.55 -7.68 23.69
CA THR A 172 -3.72 -8.15 24.43
C THR A 172 -3.34 -9.13 25.54
N THR A 173 -3.62 -8.76 26.79
CA THR A 173 -3.62 -9.68 27.91
C THR A 173 -4.81 -10.63 27.79
N MET A 174 -4.56 -11.93 27.68
CA MET A 174 -5.61 -12.93 27.67
C MET A 174 -6.23 -13.04 29.07
N THR A 175 -7.50 -12.67 29.21
CA THR A 175 -8.31 -13.06 30.36
C THR A 175 -8.70 -14.53 30.23
N LYS A 176 -8.73 -15.27 31.35
CA LYS A 176 -8.89 -16.74 31.42
C LYS A 176 -10.08 -17.32 30.65
N ASP A 177 -11.09 -16.52 30.33
CA ASP A 177 -12.34 -16.96 29.73
C ASP A 177 -12.55 -16.53 28.26
N THR A 178 -11.57 -15.85 27.64
CA THR A 178 -11.74 -15.31 26.28
C THR A 178 -11.09 -16.22 25.24
N LYS A 179 -11.90 -16.74 24.30
CA LYS A 179 -11.38 -17.54 23.18
C LYS A 179 -10.54 -16.65 22.24
N ILE A 180 -9.38 -17.17 21.82
CA ILE A 180 -8.46 -16.50 20.87
C ILE A 180 -9.18 -16.14 19.56
N SER A 181 -10.12 -16.98 19.12
CA SER A 181 -10.99 -16.72 17.96
C SER A 181 -11.73 -15.39 18.07
N ASP A 182 -12.31 -15.15 19.24
CA ASP A 182 -13.21 -14.02 19.49
C ASP A 182 -12.40 -12.73 19.61
N MET A 183 -11.21 -12.81 20.23
CA MET A 183 -10.26 -11.70 20.30
C MET A 183 -9.75 -11.27 18.91
N ILE A 184 -9.43 -12.22 18.03
CA ILE A 184 -8.98 -11.92 16.66
C ILE A 184 -10.10 -11.23 15.87
N VAL A 185 -11.33 -11.73 15.98
CA VAL A 185 -12.51 -11.14 15.32
C VAL A 185 -12.82 -9.75 15.86
N GLU A 186 -12.76 -9.55 17.17
CA GLU A 186 -12.99 -8.25 17.80
C GLU A 186 -11.96 -7.22 17.30
N LYS A 187 -10.67 -7.58 17.32
CA LYS A 187 -9.58 -6.71 16.83
C LYS A 187 -9.68 -6.42 15.34
N ALA A 188 -10.09 -7.40 14.53
CA ALA A 188 -10.38 -7.19 13.13
C ALA A 188 -11.51 -6.15 12.97
N ASN A 189 -12.62 -6.31 13.70
CA ASN A 189 -13.75 -5.37 13.67
C ASN A 189 -13.35 -3.95 14.12
N GLN A 190 -12.56 -3.81 15.18
CA GLN A 190 -12.01 -2.51 15.61
C GLN A 190 -11.15 -1.88 14.50
N THR A 191 -10.23 -2.65 13.93
CA THR A 191 -9.36 -2.22 12.82
C THR A 191 -10.19 -1.77 11.60
N ILE A 192 -11.29 -2.46 11.32
CA ILE A 192 -12.19 -2.13 10.21
C ILE A 192 -12.93 -0.82 10.46
N LYS A 193 -13.44 -0.58 11.68
CA LYS A 193 -14.05 0.70 12.07
C LYS A 193 -13.06 1.87 11.89
N GLU A 194 -11.79 1.67 12.24
CA GLU A 194 -10.75 2.67 12.02
C GLU A 194 -10.46 2.91 10.53
N ILE A 195 -10.39 1.83 9.73
CA ILE A 195 -10.10 1.89 8.30
C ILE A 195 -11.24 2.55 7.51
N THR A 196 -12.49 2.30 7.91
CA THR A 196 -13.68 2.82 7.23
C THR A 196 -13.87 4.32 7.37
N LYS A 197 -13.14 4.98 8.27
CA LYS A 197 -12.97 6.45 8.31
C LYS A 197 -12.09 6.97 7.16
N SER A 198 -12.24 6.38 5.98
CA SER A 198 -11.36 6.49 4.82
C SER A 198 -11.13 7.95 4.44
N ASN A 199 -9.85 8.35 4.40
CA ASN A 199 -9.43 9.65 3.88
C ASN A 199 -8.22 9.46 2.95
N ASN A 200 -8.20 10.23 1.88
CA ASN A 200 -7.17 10.29 0.85
C ASN A 200 -5.93 11.10 1.29
N ASN A 201 -5.84 11.56 2.54
CA ASN A 201 -4.74 12.38 3.06
C ASN A 201 -3.33 11.90 2.67
N ALA A 202 -3.07 10.59 2.66
CA ALA A 202 -1.76 10.07 2.27
C ALA A 202 -1.36 10.48 0.85
N PHE A 203 -2.32 10.50 -0.09
CA PHE A 203 -2.08 10.98 -1.45
C PHE A 203 -1.78 12.48 -1.46
N TYR A 204 -2.59 13.30 -0.79
CA TYR A 204 -2.39 14.76 -0.76
C TYR A 204 -1.08 15.16 -0.08
N ILE A 205 -0.69 14.49 1.00
CA ILE A 205 0.59 14.72 1.68
C ILE A 205 1.74 14.38 0.73
N THR A 206 1.72 13.21 0.10
CA THR A 206 2.75 12.82 -0.87
C THR A 206 2.82 13.79 -2.04
N PHE A 207 1.68 14.18 -2.60
CA PHE A 207 1.62 15.14 -3.68
C PHE A 207 2.21 16.50 -3.27
N SER A 208 1.89 16.98 -2.07
CA SER A 208 2.42 18.23 -1.54
C SER A 208 3.94 18.16 -1.36
N ILE A 209 4.46 17.07 -0.82
CA ILE A 209 5.92 16.87 -0.68
C ILE A 209 6.58 16.85 -2.06
N HIS A 210 6.01 16.13 -3.02
CA HIS A 210 6.54 16.04 -4.37
C HIS A 210 6.56 17.41 -5.07
N LEU A 211 5.49 18.18 -4.93
CA LEU A 211 5.39 19.53 -5.45
C LEU A 211 6.43 20.46 -4.80
N THR A 212 6.61 20.39 -3.48
CA THR A 212 7.64 21.16 -2.78
C THR A 212 9.04 20.81 -3.29
N LEU A 213 9.34 19.53 -3.52
CA LEU A 213 10.64 19.13 -4.08
C LEU A 213 10.86 19.69 -5.48
N LEU A 214 9.83 19.71 -6.33
CA LEU A 214 9.91 20.35 -7.64
C LEU A 214 10.17 21.86 -7.52
N ILE A 215 9.46 22.56 -6.63
CA ILE A 215 9.66 24.00 -6.40
C ILE A 215 11.09 24.26 -5.91
N LEU A 216 11.59 23.45 -4.97
CA LEU A 216 12.97 23.57 -4.48
C LEU A 216 13.97 23.35 -5.61
N ALA A 217 13.75 22.38 -6.50
CA ALA A 217 14.62 22.14 -7.65
C ALA A 217 14.57 23.23 -8.73
N ILE A 218 13.57 24.13 -8.69
CA ILE A 218 13.50 25.30 -9.57
C ILE A 218 14.22 26.50 -8.95
N ILE A 219 14.20 26.62 -7.61
CA ILE A 219 14.77 27.76 -6.89
C ILE A 219 16.28 27.61 -6.70
N PHE A 220 16.73 26.39 -6.41
CA PHE A 220 18.13 26.03 -6.19
C PHE A 220 18.71 25.39 -7.44
#